data_AF-A0A916NZZ4-F1
#
_entry.id   AF-A0A916NZZ4-F1
#
_cell.length_a   1.000
_cell.length_b   1.000
_cell.length_c   1.000
_cell.angle_alpha   90.00
_cell.angle_beta   90.00
_cell.angle_gamma   90.00
#
_symmetry.space_group_name_H-M   'P 1'
#
loop_
_entity.id
_entity.type
_entity.pdbx_description
1 polymer ?
#
loop_
_entity_poly.entity_id
_entity_poly.type
_entity_poly.pdbx_seq_one_letter_code
_entity_poly.pdbx_strand_id
1 'polypeptide(L)'
;MAQVIYKDKLGRMFTFDASKGQKLSDVLYSTKIPRNSVTARKGNKIVTEDIILQEDDIIYLEMNRGYDLVHIMLMETEKHETQNPIYTKPILWFKNGNVHRIEKQFNEESLAHYIETQLANTLITDKMIEENDHIVLGFSGGRDSTAFLVARQKILNKLPNHKITNVTLRGLPDWDDETAFGYTKELSNKFGIEQYVVEPEDIQQEFNLKAPISEVLDELLHGPDAMHVIWIGHHMIRHMLRRAAERLNANKVALALNEEDCLATVLSCYSTGYLTGAMPVRRIGNIDYIYPLWLFPKKELNLYLYSEAEHLTKQGPPSRFNVGPALRHFYYAMTDYMQDIWPGIEHHFYHGFRNLQKLWNDKITFSECKNCGGTLLNQIGYEPPELCDVCQLFEEYGAIDYHKKK
;
A
#
# COMPACT_ATOMS: atom_id res chain seq x y z
N MET A 1 -39.32 0.57 21.70
CA MET A 1 -38.10 0.38 20.85
C MET A 1 -38.30 -0.88 20.03
N ALA A 2 -37.74 -0.95 18.82
CA ALA A 2 -37.72 -2.20 18.07
C ALA A 2 -36.70 -3.16 18.69
N GLN A 3 -36.95 -4.47 18.59
CA GLN A 3 -36.05 -5.52 19.05
C GLN A 3 -35.57 -6.36 17.86
N VAL A 4 -34.25 -6.55 17.78
CA VAL A 4 -33.62 -7.43 16.82
C VAL A 4 -33.03 -8.62 17.58
N ILE A 5 -33.58 -9.80 17.35
CA ILE A 5 -33.24 -11.03 18.06
C ILE A 5 -32.42 -11.92 17.13
N TYR A 6 -31.13 -12.05 17.43
CA TYR A 6 -30.20 -12.92 16.72
C TYR A 6 -30.14 -14.31 17.34
N LYS A 7 -30.38 -15.33 16.52
CA LYS A 7 -30.22 -16.74 16.87
C LYS A 7 -29.01 -17.31 16.13
N ASP A 8 -28.02 -17.77 16.88
CA ASP A 8 -26.88 -18.49 16.30
C ASP A 8 -27.18 -19.98 16.07
N LYS A 9 -26.21 -20.70 15.50
CA LYS A 9 -26.35 -22.14 15.24
C LYS A 9 -26.26 -23.03 16.47
N LEU A 10 -25.75 -22.53 17.60
CA LEU A 10 -25.76 -23.23 18.88
C LEU A 10 -27.09 -23.05 19.63
N GLY A 11 -28.03 -22.28 19.06
CA GLY A 11 -29.33 -21.99 19.64
C GLY A 11 -29.29 -20.90 20.71
N ARG A 12 -28.16 -20.21 20.88
CA ARG A 12 -28.06 -19.04 21.77
C ARG A 12 -28.78 -17.86 21.11
N MET A 13 -29.43 -17.05 21.94
CA MET A 13 -30.24 -15.91 21.52
C MET A 13 -29.64 -14.63 22.08
N PHE A 14 -29.51 -13.61 21.23
CA PHE A 14 -28.98 -12.30 21.58
C PHE A 14 -29.95 -11.24 21.12
N THR A 15 -30.31 -10.31 21.99
CA THR A 15 -31.27 -9.23 21.68
C THR A 15 -30.54 -7.92 21.59
N PHE A 16 -30.79 -7.17 20.52
CA PHE A 16 -30.27 -5.84 20.30
C PHE A 16 -31.44 -4.85 20.17
N ASP A 17 -31.32 -3.71 20.83
CA ASP A 17 -32.30 -2.63 20.72
C ASP A 17 -32.06 -1.84 19.43
N ALA A 18 -33.16 -1.43 18.80
CA ALA A 18 -33.12 -0.59 17.60
C ALA A 18 -34.11 0.57 17.71
N SER A 19 -33.68 1.72 17.18
CA SER A 19 -34.48 2.94 17.19
C SER A 19 -35.53 2.93 16.07
N LYS A 20 -36.68 3.55 16.32
CA LYS A 20 -37.68 3.79 15.27
C LYS A 20 -37.04 4.61 14.14
N GLY A 21 -37.25 4.20 12.89
CA GLY A 21 -36.66 4.84 11.72
C GLY A 21 -35.27 4.33 11.35
N GLN A 22 -34.63 3.50 12.19
CA GLN A 22 -33.35 2.87 11.88
C GLN A 22 -33.54 1.76 10.83
N LYS A 23 -32.62 1.63 9.87
CA LYS A 23 -32.63 0.48 8.97
C LYS A 23 -32.08 -0.75 9.67
N LEU A 24 -32.63 -1.93 9.36
CA LEU A 24 -32.11 -3.19 9.91
C LEU A 24 -30.63 -3.40 9.54
N SER A 25 -30.21 -2.99 8.35
CA SER A 25 -28.81 -3.00 7.89
C SER A 25 -27.87 -2.25 8.84
N ASP A 26 -28.33 -1.14 9.40
CA ASP A 26 -27.52 -0.29 10.29
C ASP A 26 -27.39 -0.96 11.66
N VAL A 27 -28.44 -1.65 12.11
CA VAL A 27 -28.39 -2.50 13.31
C VAL A 27 -27.34 -3.59 13.10
N LEU A 28 -27.45 -4.37 12.02
CA LEU A 28 -26.50 -5.44 11.69
C LEU A 28 -25.05 -4.95 11.65
N TYR A 29 -24.81 -3.79 11.03
CA TYR A 29 -23.50 -3.16 10.97
C TYR A 29 -22.98 -2.81 12.36
N SER A 30 -23.78 -2.11 13.17
CA SER A 30 -23.40 -1.70 14.53
C SER A 30 -23.15 -2.89 15.46
N THR A 31 -23.87 -4.00 15.26
CA THR A 31 -23.69 -5.25 15.99
C THR A 31 -22.69 -6.19 15.34
N LYS A 32 -21.96 -5.77 14.29
CA LYS A 32 -20.96 -6.60 13.59
C LYS A 32 -21.49 -7.95 13.05
N ILE A 33 -22.79 -8.04 12.77
CA ILE A 33 -23.41 -9.23 12.17
C ILE A 33 -23.35 -9.09 10.65
N PRO A 34 -22.62 -9.95 9.91
CA PRO A 34 -22.55 -9.84 8.46
C PRO A 34 -23.94 -10.04 7.84
N ARG A 35 -24.40 -9.10 7.01
CA ARG A 35 -25.72 -9.14 6.36
C ARG A 35 -26.01 -10.49 5.69
N ASN A 36 -25.07 -11.00 4.90
CA ASN A 36 -25.20 -12.26 4.17
C ASN A 36 -25.11 -13.50 5.06
N SER A 37 -24.83 -13.34 6.36
CA SER A 37 -24.75 -14.44 7.30
C SER A 37 -26.07 -14.76 7.98
N VAL A 38 -27.12 -13.96 7.78
CA VAL A 38 -28.42 -14.11 8.44
C VAL A 38 -29.58 -14.06 7.45
N THR A 39 -30.71 -14.66 7.84
CA THR A 39 -32.02 -14.44 7.22
C THR A 39 -32.89 -13.67 8.21
N ALA A 40 -33.42 -12.52 7.80
CA ALA A 40 -34.28 -11.70 8.64
C ALA A 40 -35.77 -12.06 8.47
N ARG A 41 -36.50 -12.12 9.58
CA ARG A 41 -37.95 -12.35 9.62
C ARG A 41 -38.65 -11.36 10.53
N LYS A 42 -39.80 -10.85 10.09
CA LYS A 42 -40.76 -10.10 10.90
C LYS A 42 -42.04 -10.93 11.04
N GLY A 43 -42.25 -11.52 12.21
CA GLY A 43 -43.21 -12.61 12.37
C GLY A 43 -42.88 -13.79 11.44
N ASN A 44 -43.84 -14.27 10.66
CA ASN A 44 -43.63 -15.38 9.72
C ASN A 44 -43.08 -14.98 8.35
N LYS A 45 -42.94 -13.67 8.07
CA LYS A 45 -42.51 -13.17 6.76
C LYS A 45 -41.01 -12.92 6.74
N ILE A 46 -40.35 -13.39 5.68
CA ILE A 46 -38.97 -13.01 5.36
C ILE A 46 -38.97 -11.55 4.91
N VAL A 47 -38.01 -10.77 5.39
CA VAL A 47 -37.84 -9.35 5.08
C VAL A 47 -36.39 -9.09 4.64
N THR A 48 -36.19 -8.04 3.86
CA THR A 48 -34.84 -7.57 3.51
C THR A 48 -34.23 -6.79 4.68
N GLU A 49 -32.91 -6.65 4.71
CA GLU A 49 -32.23 -5.86 5.72
C GLU A 49 -32.36 -4.35 5.49
N ASP A 50 -32.94 -3.92 4.36
CA ASP A 50 -33.20 -2.51 4.07
C ASP A 50 -34.53 -1.99 4.65
N ILE A 51 -35.28 -2.81 5.42
CA ILE A 51 -36.51 -2.36 6.06
C ILE A 51 -36.22 -1.26 7.10
N ILE A 52 -37.15 -0.31 7.19
CA ILE A 52 -37.16 0.72 8.23
C ILE A 52 -37.95 0.19 9.43
N LEU A 53 -37.27 0.05 10.56
CA LEU A 53 -37.83 -0.50 11.78
C LEU A 53 -38.85 0.48 12.39
N GLN A 54 -40.03 -0.04 12.71
CA GLN A 54 -41.07 0.71 13.43
C GLN A 54 -40.96 0.47 14.94
N GLU A 55 -41.67 1.32 15.69
CA GLU A 55 -41.81 1.12 17.13
C GLU A 55 -42.46 -0.25 17.40
N ASP A 56 -41.90 -0.99 18.35
CA ASP A 56 -42.32 -2.33 18.78
C ASP A 56 -42.17 -3.44 17.73
N ASP A 57 -41.44 -3.18 16.63
CA ASP A 57 -41.06 -4.23 15.69
C ASP A 57 -40.17 -5.27 16.37
N ILE A 58 -40.48 -6.56 16.17
CA ILE A 58 -39.60 -7.67 16.54
C ILE A 58 -39.10 -8.35 15.27
N ILE A 59 -37.78 -8.28 15.07
CA ILE A 59 -37.09 -8.92 13.95
C ILE A 59 -36.30 -10.12 14.47
N TYR A 60 -36.51 -11.28 13.88
CA TYR A 60 -35.70 -12.47 14.13
C TYR A 60 -34.66 -12.63 13.04
N LEU A 61 -33.39 -12.70 13.44
CA LEU A 61 -32.26 -13.01 12.57
C LEU A 61 -31.84 -14.45 12.80
N GLU A 62 -31.93 -15.28 11.76
CA GLU A 62 -31.48 -16.66 11.81
C GLU A 62 -30.15 -16.80 11.07
N MET A 63 -29.11 -17.29 11.74
CA MET A 63 -27.82 -17.51 11.10
C MET A 63 -27.89 -18.57 9.99
N ASN A 64 -27.37 -18.24 8.81
CA ASN A 64 -27.34 -19.09 7.62
C ASN A 64 -26.12 -20.02 7.57
N ARG A 65 -25.04 -19.68 8.29
CA ARG A 65 -23.74 -20.38 8.24
C ARG A 65 -23.38 -21.02 9.59
N GLY A 66 -22.54 -22.04 9.57
CA GLY A 66 -22.12 -22.82 10.75
C GLY A 66 -20.80 -22.37 11.35
N TYR A 67 -20.67 -21.10 11.74
CA TYR A 67 -19.51 -20.59 12.48
C TYR A 67 -19.93 -19.86 13.75
N ASP A 68 -19.09 -19.85 14.79
CA ASP A 68 -19.40 -19.15 16.04
C ASP A 68 -19.03 -17.67 15.93
N LEU A 69 -19.94 -16.89 15.34
CA LEU A 69 -19.76 -15.45 15.17
C LEU A 69 -19.63 -14.71 16.51
N VAL A 70 -20.36 -15.16 17.53
CA VAL A 70 -20.37 -14.50 18.85
C VAL A 70 -19.02 -14.66 19.53
N HIS A 71 -18.42 -15.84 19.45
CA HIS A 71 -17.07 -16.07 19.97
C HIS A 71 -16.04 -15.16 19.29
N ILE A 72 -16.17 -14.93 17.98
CA ILE A 72 -15.30 -14.02 17.22
C ILE A 72 -15.53 -12.56 17.64
N MET A 73 -16.79 -12.15 17.82
CA MET A 73 -17.15 -10.77 18.16
C MET A 73 -16.85 -10.37 19.61
N LEU A 74 -17.07 -11.29 20.56
CA LEU A 74 -16.96 -11.06 22.01
C LEU A 74 -15.68 -11.66 22.59
N MET A 75 -14.67 -11.87 21.75
CA MET A 75 -13.38 -12.39 22.15
C MET A 75 -12.75 -11.49 23.21
N GLU A 76 -12.27 -12.11 24.29
CA GLU A 76 -11.46 -11.40 25.29
C GLU A 76 -10.22 -10.81 24.61
N THR A 77 -9.89 -9.58 24.99
CA THR A 77 -8.75 -8.85 24.45
C THR A 77 -7.67 -8.74 25.50
N GLU A 78 -6.51 -9.32 25.22
CA GLU A 78 -5.30 -9.11 26.01
C GLU A 78 -4.79 -7.70 25.78
N LYS A 79 -4.72 -6.88 26.83
CA LYS A 79 -4.30 -5.48 26.74
C LYS A 79 -2.90 -5.29 27.30
N HIS A 80 -2.03 -4.66 26.51
CA HIS A 80 -0.73 -4.18 26.95
C HIS A 80 -0.74 -2.66 26.94
N GLU A 81 -0.95 -2.08 28.11
CA GLU A 81 -1.11 -0.63 28.29
C GLU A 81 0.23 0.07 28.52
N THR A 82 0.29 1.36 28.20
CA THR A 82 1.44 2.22 28.49
C THR A 82 0.96 3.58 28.99
N GLN A 83 1.84 4.34 29.61
CA GLN A 83 1.53 5.70 30.04
C GLN A 83 1.52 6.65 28.83
N ASN A 84 0.50 7.51 28.73
CA ASN A 84 0.30 8.50 27.67
C ASN A 84 0.32 7.89 26.26
N PRO A 85 -0.60 6.96 25.93
CA PRO A 85 -0.61 6.30 24.65
C PRO A 85 -0.99 7.27 23.51
N ILE A 86 -0.22 7.23 22.42
CA ILE A 86 -0.51 7.95 21.17
C ILE A 86 -1.08 7.01 20.09
N TYR A 87 -0.92 5.70 20.28
CA TYR A 87 -1.33 4.68 19.33
C TYR A 87 -1.69 3.38 20.05
N THR A 88 -2.73 2.70 19.56
CA THR A 88 -3.08 1.35 19.96
C THR A 88 -3.08 0.49 18.70
N LYS A 89 -2.22 -0.53 18.68
CA LYS A 89 -2.18 -1.53 17.61
C LYS A 89 -3.00 -2.74 18.05
N PRO A 90 -4.18 -2.98 17.45
CA PRO A 90 -4.87 -4.24 17.62
C PRO A 90 -4.21 -5.32 16.74
N ILE A 91 -4.21 -6.57 17.21
CA ILE A 91 -3.65 -7.73 16.50
C ILE A 91 -4.56 -8.93 16.75
N LEU A 92 -4.98 -9.60 15.69
CA LEU A 92 -5.55 -10.93 15.73
C LEU A 92 -4.46 -11.94 15.42
N TRP A 93 -4.23 -12.86 16.36
CA TRP A 93 -3.24 -13.91 16.21
C TRP A 93 -3.91 -15.28 16.19
N PHE A 94 -3.54 -16.12 15.23
CA PHE A 94 -4.08 -17.47 15.09
C PHE A 94 -3.08 -18.49 15.59
N LYS A 95 -3.46 -19.29 16.59
CA LYS A 95 -2.59 -20.33 17.16
C LYS A 95 -3.39 -21.59 17.48
N ASN A 96 -2.98 -22.71 16.87
CA ASN A 96 -3.58 -24.03 17.08
C ASN A 96 -5.11 -24.04 16.90
N GLY A 97 -5.62 -23.30 15.90
CA GLY A 97 -7.05 -23.18 15.64
C GLY A 97 -7.79 -22.16 16.52
N ASN A 98 -7.12 -21.59 17.53
CA ASN A 98 -7.68 -20.48 18.32
C ASN A 98 -7.34 -19.14 17.68
N VAL A 99 -8.23 -18.18 17.92
CA VAL A 99 -8.03 -16.77 17.58
C VAL A 99 -7.81 -16.03 18.90
N HIS A 100 -6.77 -15.22 18.96
CA HIS A 100 -6.42 -14.39 20.11
C HIS A 100 -6.47 -12.93 19.68
N ARG A 101 -7.07 -12.07 20.49
CA ARG A 101 -7.07 -10.63 20.26
C ARG A 101 -6.16 -9.95 21.26
N ILE A 102 -5.20 -9.19 20.74
CA ILE A 102 -4.22 -8.43 21.52
C ILE A 102 -4.38 -6.95 21.15
N GLU A 103 -4.34 -6.06 22.14
CA GLU A 103 -4.27 -4.62 21.94
C GLU A 103 -3.01 -4.10 22.64
N LYS A 104 -2.05 -3.62 21.85
CA LYS A 104 -0.81 -3.06 22.37
C LYS A 104 -0.80 -1.55 22.20
N GLN A 105 -0.68 -0.84 23.32
CA GLN A 105 -0.54 0.61 23.34
C GLN A 105 0.92 1.02 23.22
N PHE A 106 1.14 2.14 22.54
CA PHE A 106 2.43 2.78 22.37
C PHE A 106 2.33 4.27 22.70
N ASN A 107 3.29 4.74 23.47
CA ASN A 107 3.65 6.16 23.56
C ASN A 107 4.73 6.47 22.52
N GLU A 108 5.16 7.73 22.42
CA GLU A 108 6.17 8.21 21.47
C GLU A 108 7.45 7.34 21.47
N GLU A 109 8.08 7.18 22.64
CA GLU A 109 9.33 6.43 22.79
C GLU A 109 9.18 4.95 22.41
N SER A 110 8.15 4.27 22.92
CA SER A 110 7.92 2.84 22.65
C SER A 110 7.51 2.58 21.21
N LEU A 111 6.82 3.52 20.55
CA LEU A 111 6.51 3.43 19.12
C LEU A 111 7.77 3.56 18.28
N ALA A 112 8.62 4.55 18.57
CA ALA A 112 9.88 4.76 17.88
C ALA A 112 10.80 3.54 18.02
N HIS A 113 10.95 3.03 19.24
CA HIS A 113 11.74 1.84 19.51
C HIS A 113 11.20 0.60 18.77
N TYR A 114 9.87 0.45 18.71
CA TYR A 114 9.23 -0.64 17.96
C TYR A 114 9.55 -0.55 16.47
N ILE A 115 9.33 0.60 15.84
CA ILE A 115 9.55 0.80 14.40
C ILE A 115 11.01 0.56 14.03
N GLU A 116 11.94 1.17 14.77
CA GLU A 116 13.38 1.04 14.52
C GLU A 116 13.87 -0.40 14.68
N THR A 117 13.38 -1.10 15.71
CA THR A 117 13.74 -2.51 15.95
C THR A 117 13.16 -3.42 14.88
N GLN A 118 11.89 -3.25 14.51
CA GLN A 118 11.28 -4.04 13.44
C GLN A 118 11.95 -3.75 12.10
N LEU A 119 12.28 -2.49 11.80
CA LEU A 119 12.92 -2.12 10.53
C LEU A 119 14.29 -2.79 10.40
N ALA A 120 15.12 -2.73 11.44
CA ALA A 120 16.41 -3.41 11.46
C ALA A 120 16.24 -4.93 11.23
N ASN A 121 15.33 -5.56 11.97
CA ASN A 121 15.07 -6.99 11.86
C ASN A 121 14.60 -7.38 10.45
N THR A 122 13.66 -6.64 9.88
CA THR A 122 13.07 -6.92 8.57
C THR A 122 14.09 -6.72 7.44
N LEU A 123 14.87 -5.63 7.48
CA LEU A 123 15.91 -5.36 6.48
C LEU A 123 16.95 -6.50 6.41
N ILE A 124 17.34 -7.05 7.55
CA ILE A 124 18.31 -8.15 7.66
C ILE A 124 17.67 -9.49 7.32
N THR A 125 16.53 -9.83 7.94
CA THR A 125 15.89 -11.14 7.82
C THR A 125 15.45 -11.43 6.38
N ASP A 126 14.91 -10.42 5.70
CA ASP A 126 14.49 -10.54 4.30
C ASP A 126 15.61 -10.20 3.30
N LYS A 127 16.86 -10.01 3.75
CA LYS A 127 18.04 -9.72 2.93
C LYS A 127 17.88 -8.50 2.02
N MET A 128 17.14 -7.50 2.48
CA MET A 128 16.99 -6.24 1.73
C MET A 128 18.28 -5.44 1.72
N ILE A 129 19.07 -5.52 2.80
CA ILE A 129 20.39 -4.91 2.92
C ILE A 129 21.40 -5.97 3.33
N GLU A 130 22.47 -6.06 2.55
CA GLU A 130 23.59 -6.98 2.67
C GLU A 130 24.90 -6.19 2.57
N GLU A 131 26.00 -6.86 2.92
CA GLU A 131 27.33 -6.24 2.96
C GLU A 131 27.77 -5.77 1.57
N ASN A 132 28.28 -4.54 1.50
CA ASN A 132 28.74 -3.86 0.28
C ASN A 132 27.64 -3.55 -0.74
N ASP A 133 26.36 -3.59 -0.35
CA ASP A 133 25.30 -3.11 -1.22
C ASP A 133 25.49 -1.62 -1.55
N HIS A 134 25.18 -1.26 -2.79
CA HIS A 134 24.93 0.11 -3.19
C HIS A 134 23.47 0.22 -3.61
N ILE A 135 22.73 0.99 -2.81
CA ILE A 135 21.28 1.13 -2.89
C ILE A 135 20.94 2.50 -3.44
N VAL A 136 20.15 2.55 -4.51
CA VAL A 136 19.45 3.76 -4.94
C VAL A 136 18.12 3.84 -4.22
N LEU A 137 17.85 4.93 -3.51
CA LEU A 137 16.56 5.19 -2.88
C LEU A 137 15.77 6.20 -3.70
N GLY A 138 14.55 5.83 -4.10
CA GLY A 138 13.60 6.82 -4.61
C GLY A 138 13.19 7.79 -3.50
N PHE A 139 13.69 9.02 -3.56
CA PHE A 139 13.54 10.00 -2.49
C PHE A 139 12.80 11.25 -2.99
N SER A 140 11.49 11.26 -2.73
CA SER A 140 10.60 12.38 -3.06
C SER A 140 10.49 13.43 -1.95
N GLY A 141 10.98 13.14 -0.75
CA GLY A 141 10.75 13.97 0.44
C GLY A 141 9.34 13.83 1.03
N GLY A 142 8.52 12.92 0.48
CA GLY A 142 7.26 12.52 1.08
C GLY A 142 7.46 11.75 2.39
N ARG A 143 6.42 11.72 3.22
CA ARG A 143 6.47 11.15 4.58
C ARG A 143 7.07 9.74 4.63
N ASP A 144 6.64 8.82 3.77
CA ASP A 144 7.11 7.44 3.84
C ASP A 144 8.63 7.34 3.58
N SER A 145 9.14 7.99 2.53
CA SER A 145 10.57 8.00 2.21
C SER A 145 11.43 8.70 3.27
N THR A 146 10.91 9.76 3.89
CA THR A 146 11.56 10.45 5.01
C THR A 146 11.56 9.58 6.27
N ALA A 147 10.46 8.89 6.58
CA ALA A 147 10.37 7.97 7.72
C ALA A 147 11.41 6.85 7.60
N PHE A 148 11.55 6.26 6.41
CA PHE A 148 12.58 5.28 6.14
C PHE A 148 13.99 5.84 6.39
N LEU A 149 14.32 7.01 5.83
CA LEU A 149 15.64 7.61 6.00
C LEU A 149 15.96 7.93 7.47
N VAL A 150 15.01 8.54 8.19
CA VAL A 150 15.18 8.89 9.61
C VAL A 150 15.38 7.63 10.45
N ALA A 151 14.50 6.63 10.30
CA ALA A 151 14.59 5.38 11.05
C ALA A 151 15.89 4.64 10.71
N ARG A 152 16.23 4.51 9.41
CA ARG A 152 17.49 3.91 8.94
C ARG A 152 18.70 4.58 9.59
N GLN A 153 18.74 5.91 9.63
CA GLN A 153 19.88 6.64 10.18
C GLN A 153 20.12 6.31 11.66
N LYS A 154 19.05 6.10 12.44
CA LYS A 154 19.13 5.73 13.85
C LYS A 154 19.54 4.28 14.10
N ILE A 155 19.29 3.40 13.13
CA ILE A 155 19.64 1.96 13.22
C ILE A 155 20.89 1.60 12.42
N LEU A 156 21.64 2.58 11.90
CA LEU A 156 22.76 2.33 10.99
C LEU A 156 23.81 1.38 11.59
N ASN A 157 24.03 1.44 12.90
CA ASN A 157 24.94 0.57 13.65
C ASN A 157 24.47 -0.90 13.76
N LYS A 158 23.21 -1.19 13.42
CA LYS A 158 22.63 -2.53 13.40
C LYS A 158 22.63 -3.14 11.99
N LEU A 159 22.86 -2.34 10.96
CA LEU A 159 22.80 -2.77 9.56
C LEU A 159 24.19 -3.18 9.04
N PRO A 160 24.26 -4.09 8.05
CA PRO A 160 25.49 -4.35 7.30
C PRO A 160 26.07 -3.08 6.69
N ASN A 161 27.37 -3.06 6.37
CA ASN A 161 27.95 -1.89 5.71
C ASN A 161 27.40 -1.76 4.29
N HIS A 162 26.85 -0.60 3.95
CA HIS A 162 26.22 -0.35 2.66
C HIS A 162 26.26 1.13 2.29
N LYS A 163 26.24 1.43 0.99
CA LYS A 163 26.08 2.77 0.44
C LYS A 163 24.62 3.00 0.06
N ILE A 164 24.10 4.19 0.37
CA ILE A 164 22.82 4.66 -0.16
C ILE A 164 23.04 5.95 -0.95
N THR A 165 22.40 6.07 -2.11
CA THR A 165 22.32 7.30 -2.89
C THR A 165 20.84 7.65 -3.04
N ASN A 166 20.46 8.85 -2.60
CA ASN A 166 19.11 9.36 -2.80
C ASN A 166 18.95 9.76 -4.26
N VAL A 167 17.88 9.31 -4.90
CA VAL A 167 17.53 9.72 -6.27
C VAL A 167 16.22 10.48 -6.23
N THR A 168 16.28 11.74 -6.63
CA THR A 168 15.12 12.64 -6.69
C THR A 168 14.84 13.00 -8.14
N LEU A 169 13.58 12.86 -8.56
CA LEU A 169 13.16 13.16 -9.93
C LEU A 169 12.52 14.54 -9.98
N ARG A 170 12.89 15.31 -11.01
CA ARG A 170 12.27 16.59 -11.39
C ARG A 170 11.46 16.42 -12.67
N GLY A 171 10.76 17.45 -13.12
CA GLY A 171 10.00 17.45 -14.36
C GLY A 171 8.57 16.90 -14.25
N LEU A 172 8.21 16.28 -13.13
CA LEU A 172 6.81 16.10 -12.78
C LEU A 172 6.32 17.35 -12.04
N PRO A 173 5.20 17.98 -12.43
CA PRO A 173 4.83 19.31 -11.93
C PRO A 173 4.70 19.44 -10.41
N ASP A 174 4.50 18.34 -9.69
CA ASP A 174 4.38 18.33 -8.21
C ASP A 174 5.70 18.09 -7.48
N TRP A 175 6.75 17.73 -8.21
CA TRP A 175 8.08 17.43 -7.67
C TRP A 175 9.10 18.52 -8.01
N ASP A 176 8.74 19.45 -8.90
CA ASP A 176 9.48 20.68 -9.20
C ASP A 176 9.15 21.84 -8.27
N ASP A 177 8.38 21.60 -7.20
CA ASP A 177 8.29 22.56 -6.11
C ASP A 177 9.68 22.77 -5.50
N GLU A 178 10.25 23.97 -5.69
CA GLU A 178 11.56 24.35 -5.13
C GLU A 178 11.63 24.11 -3.61
N THR A 179 10.50 24.21 -2.90
CA THR A 179 10.44 23.91 -1.47
C THR A 179 10.56 22.40 -1.19
N ALA A 180 9.97 21.53 -2.02
CA ALA A 180 10.09 20.09 -1.90
C ALA A 180 11.49 19.60 -2.30
N PHE A 181 12.05 20.14 -3.38
CA PHE A 181 13.40 19.82 -3.84
C PHE A 181 14.49 20.35 -2.88
N GLY A 182 14.38 21.61 -2.43
CA GLY A 182 15.28 22.18 -1.45
C GLY A 182 15.30 21.35 -0.15
N TYR A 183 14.13 20.84 0.24
CA TYR A 183 13.99 19.96 1.39
C TYR A 183 14.67 18.58 1.20
N THR A 184 14.54 17.93 0.05
CA THR A 184 15.23 16.64 -0.19
C THR A 184 16.76 16.80 -0.18
N LYS A 185 17.26 17.92 -0.71
CA LYS A 185 18.68 18.27 -0.66
C LYS A 185 19.16 18.56 0.76
N GLU A 186 18.40 19.35 1.52
CA GLU A 186 18.66 19.65 2.92
C GLU A 186 18.79 18.36 3.75
N LEU A 187 17.84 17.43 3.60
CA LEU A 187 17.83 16.19 4.35
C LEU A 187 18.98 15.25 3.93
N SER A 188 19.25 15.14 2.63
CA SER A 188 20.36 14.34 2.12
C SER A 188 21.69 14.84 2.67
N ASN A 189 21.92 16.16 2.66
CA ASN A 189 23.11 16.78 3.25
C ASN A 189 23.19 16.56 4.76
N LYS A 190 22.07 16.71 5.50
CA LYS A 190 22.01 16.48 6.95
C LYS A 190 22.46 15.08 7.34
N PHE A 191 22.15 14.07 6.53
CA PHE A 191 22.54 12.69 6.78
C PHE A 191 23.83 12.25 6.07
N GLY A 192 24.51 13.17 5.35
CA GLY A 192 25.72 12.84 4.60
C GLY A 192 25.48 11.84 3.46
N ILE A 193 24.28 11.86 2.89
CA ILE A 193 23.87 10.98 1.79
C ILE A 193 24.00 11.74 0.47
N GLU A 194 24.65 11.12 -0.51
CA GLU A 194 24.74 11.65 -1.87
C GLU A 194 23.35 11.71 -2.50
N GLN A 195 23.02 12.83 -3.14
CA GLN A 195 21.79 13.00 -3.92
C GLN A 195 22.12 13.06 -5.41
N TYR A 196 21.51 12.17 -6.18
CA TYR A 196 21.49 12.19 -7.63
C TYR A 196 20.13 12.73 -8.09
N VAL A 197 20.15 13.73 -8.97
CA VAL A 197 18.93 14.38 -9.46
C VAL A 197 18.72 13.94 -10.90
N VAL A 198 17.51 13.45 -11.18
CA VAL A 198 17.05 13.17 -12.54
C VAL A 198 16.33 14.41 -13.03
N GLU A 199 16.85 15.04 -14.06
CA GLU A 199 16.29 16.27 -14.62
C GLU A 199 15.16 15.97 -15.62
N PRO A 200 14.26 16.92 -15.92
CA PRO A 200 13.19 16.73 -16.91
C PRO A 200 13.71 16.26 -18.27
N GLU A 201 14.91 16.71 -18.67
CA GLU A 201 15.56 16.34 -19.93
C GLU A 201 16.00 14.87 -19.94
N ASP A 202 16.42 14.32 -18.80
CA ASP A 202 16.72 12.89 -18.68
C ASP A 202 15.46 12.05 -18.97
N ILE A 203 14.31 12.48 -18.46
CA ILE A 203 13.03 11.81 -18.70
C ILE A 203 12.64 11.91 -20.18
N GLN A 204 12.73 13.11 -20.76
CA GLN A 204 12.42 13.34 -22.16
C GLN A 204 13.27 12.42 -23.06
N GLN A 205 14.56 12.32 -22.77
CA GLN A 205 15.49 11.47 -23.50
C GLN A 205 15.18 9.98 -23.33
N GLU A 206 15.02 9.48 -22.10
CA GLU A 206 14.77 8.05 -21.85
C GLU A 206 13.44 7.57 -22.44
N PHE A 207 12.42 8.43 -22.51
CA PHE A 207 11.13 8.10 -23.12
C PHE A 207 11.00 8.51 -24.59
N ASN A 208 12.05 9.06 -25.21
CA ASN A 208 12.04 9.61 -26.58
C ASN A 208 10.87 10.57 -26.85
N LEU A 209 10.55 11.42 -25.87
CA LEU A 209 9.42 12.36 -25.97
C LEU A 209 9.77 13.55 -26.87
N LYS A 210 8.79 13.98 -27.67
CA LYS A 210 8.91 15.17 -28.54
C LYS A 210 8.81 16.49 -27.79
N ALA A 211 8.22 16.47 -26.61
CA ALA A 211 7.98 17.62 -25.75
C ALA A 211 8.40 17.28 -24.32
N PRO A 212 8.63 18.29 -23.47
CA PRO A 212 8.81 18.08 -22.04
C PRO A 212 7.67 17.26 -21.44
N ILE A 213 7.99 16.37 -20.51
CA ILE A 213 6.99 15.48 -19.90
C ILE A 213 5.84 16.23 -19.22
N SER A 214 6.12 17.41 -18.64
CA SER A 214 5.10 18.25 -18.02
C SER A 214 3.98 18.63 -19.00
N GLU A 215 4.33 18.98 -20.24
CA GLU A 215 3.36 19.31 -21.30
C GLU A 215 2.54 18.08 -21.69
N VAL A 216 3.18 16.92 -21.83
CA VAL A 216 2.50 15.65 -22.17
C VAL A 216 1.50 15.26 -21.07
N LEU A 217 1.89 15.38 -19.81
CA LEU A 217 0.99 15.08 -18.68
C LEU A 217 -0.14 16.09 -18.53
N ASP A 218 0.12 17.37 -18.81
CA ASP A 218 -0.92 18.40 -18.84
C ASP A 218 -1.96 18.10 -19.92
N GLU A 219 -1.57 17.66 -21.10
CA GLU A 219 -2.51 17.25 -22.15
C GLU A 219 -3.37 16.06 -21.70
N LEU A 220 -2.75 15.02 -21.12
CA LEU A 220 -3.43 13.85 -20.58
C LEU A 220 -4.47 14.18 -19.50
N LEU A 221 -4.17 15.15 -18.63
CA LEU A 221 -5.10 15.58 -17.57
C LEU A 221 -6.39 16.21 -18.10
N HIS A 222 -6.38 16.76 -19.31
CA HIS A 222 -7.57 17.34 -19.96
C HIS A 222 -8.30 16.32 -20.86
N GLY A 223 -7.72 15.13 -21.03
CA GLY A 223 -8.25 14.04 -21.85
C GLY A 223 -9.03 12.99 -21.07
N PRO A 224 -9.58 11.98 -21.77
CA PRO A 224 -10.25 10.83 -21.14
C PRO A 224 -9.32 9.98 -20.26
N ASP A 225 -8.00 10.09 -20.47
CA ASP A 225 -6.97 9.32 -19.77
C ASP A 225 -6.39 10.01 -18.55
N ALA A 226 -7.02 11.09 -18.07
CA ALA A 226 -6.56 11.84 -16.89
C ALA A 226 -6.30 10.93 -15.67
N MET A 227 -7.09 9.86 -15.50
CA MET A 227 -6.92 8.89 -14.40
C MET A 227 -5.62 8.07 -14.49
N HIS A 228 -4.97 7.99 -15.66
CA HIS A 228 -3.74 7.24 -15.88
C HIS A 228 -2.48 8.00 -15.46
N VAL A 229 -2.57 9.32 -15.26
CA VAL A 229 -1.43 10.21 -14.96
C VAL A 229 -0.62 9.75 -13.75
N ILE A 230 -1.27 9.38 -12.64
CA ILE A 230 -0.55 8.85 -11.45
C ILE A 230 0.21 7.56 -11.77
N TRP A 231 -0.36 6.71 -12.61
CA TRP A 231 0.23 5.43 -12.97
C TRP A 231 1.42 5.62 -13.93
N ILE A 232 1.32 6.59 -14.85
CA ILE A 232 2.46 7.06 -15.68
C ILE A 232 3.59 7.53 -14.77
N GLY A 233 3.30 8.40 -13.80
CA GLY A 233 4.27 8.89 -12.82
C GLY A 233 4.98 7.74 -12.08
N HIS A 234 4.22 6.77 -11.55
CA HIS A 234 4.81 5.60 -10.89
C HIS A 234 5.68 4.73 -11.82
N HIS A 235 5.26 4.54 -13.07
CA HIS A 235 6.05 3.80 -14.05
C HIS A 235 7.37 4.53 -14.36
N MET A 236 7.28 5.85 -14.60
CA MET A 236 8.44 6.68 -14.84
C MET A 236 9.41 6.69 -13.66
N ILE A 237 8.94 6.84 -12.41
CA ILE A 237 9.80 6.78 -11.22
C ILE A 237 10.62 5.49 -11.23
N ARG A 238 9.94 4.35 -11.33
CA ARG A 238 10.61 3.04 -11.28
C ARG A 238 11.61 2.89 -12.43
N HIS A 239 11.23 3.37 -13.62
CA HIS A 239 12.12 3.33 -14.78
C HIS A 239 13.38 4.18 -14.57
N MET A 240 13.23 5.44 -14.17
CA MET A 240 14.36 6.34 -13.96
C MET A 240 15.22 5.93 -12.77
N LEU A 241 14.64 5.36 -11.71
CA LEU A 241 15.42 4.79 -10.61
C LEU A 241 16.27 3.60 -11.05
N ARG A 242 15.75 2.75 -11.95
CA ARG A 242 16.54 1.69 -12.57
C ARG A 242 17.72 2.27 -13.34
N ARG A 243 17.46 3.28 -14.18
CA ARG A 243 18.51 3.96 -14.97
C ARG A 243 19.56 4.61 -14.07
N ALA A 244 19.13 5.27 -13.00
CA ALA A 244 20.03 5.84 -12.01
C ALA A 244 20.87 4.74 -11.33
N ALA A 245 20.26 3.60 -10.98
CA ALA A 245 20.99 2.48 -10.40
C ALA A 245 22.04 1.92 -11.36
N GLU A 246 21.71 1.75 -12.64
CA GLU A 246 22.66 1.33 -13.69
C GLU A 246 23.82 2.33 -13.83
N ARG A 247 23.52 3.62 -13.94
CA ARG A 247 24.53 4.70 -14.07
C ARG A 247 25.46 4.77 -12.86
N LEU A 248 24.93 4.50 -11.66
CA LEU A 248 25.66 4.57 -10.40
C LEU A 248 26.32 3.23 -10.00
N ASN A 249 26.15 2.17 -10.79
CA ASN A 249 26.55 0.79 -10.46
C ASN A 249 25.96 0.28 -9.14
N ALA A 250 24.74 0.73 -8.82
CA ALA A 250 23.98 0.25 -7.68
C ALA A 250 23.32 -1.10 -8.00
N ASN A 251 23.35 -2.02 -7.04
CA ASN A 251 22.76 -3.35 -7.18
C ASN A 251 21.33 -3.44 -6.63
N LYS A 252 20.86 -2.43 -5.88
CA LYS A 252 19.51 -2.40 -5.32
C LYS A 252 18.79 -1.07 -5.56
N VAL A 253 17.48 -1.13 -5.72
CA VAL A 253 16.56 0.02 -5.75
C VAL A 253 15.58 -0.11 -4.58
N ALA A 254 15.62 0.85 -3.65
CA ALA A 254 14.69 0.94 -2.55
C ALA A 254 13.48 1.81 -2.90
N LEU A 255 12.29 1.26 -2.71
CA LEU A 255 11.02 1.98 -2.78
C LEU A 255 10.38 1.96 -1.40
N ALA A 256 10.19 3.13 -0.79
CA ALA A 256 9.60 3.28 0.54
C ALA A 256 8.06 3.14 0.51
N LEU A 257 7.56 2.06 -0.09
CA LEU A 257 6.13 1.72 -0.10
C LEU A 257 5.73 1.19 1.28
N ASN A 258 4.67 1.77 1.85
CA ASN A 258 4.10 1.36 3.12
C ASN A 258 3.31 0.05 2.98
N GLU A 259 2.82 -0.47 4.11
CA GLU A 259 2.05 -1.70 4.15
C GLU A 259 0.78 -1.64 3.29
N GLU A 260 0.07 -0.51 3.29
CA GLU A 260 -1.17 -0.36 2.54
C GLU A 260 -0.92 -0.37 1.02
N ASP A 261 0.18 0.25 0.57
CA ASP A 261 0.63 0.22 -0.83
C ASP A 261 0.93 -1.22 -1.30
N CYS A 262 1.64 -1.98 -0.45
CA CYS A 262 2.01 -3.36 -0.73
C CYS A 262 0.79 -4.29 -0.70
N LEU A 263 -0.06 -4.20 0.32
CA LEU A 263 -1.24 -5.06 0.46
C LEU A 263 -2.27 -4.78 -0.64
N ALA A 264 -2.51 -3.51 -1.00
CA ALA A 264 -3.38 -3.16 -2.13
C ALA A 264 -2.90 -3.81 -3.44
N THR A 265 -1.58 -3.88 -3.64
CA THR A 265 -0.97 -4.57 -4.79
C THR A 265 -1.22 -6.08 -4.75
N VAL A 266 -1.04 -6.72 -3.59
CA VAL A 266 -1.30 -8.16 -3.39
C VAL A 266 -2.78 -8.49 -3.62
N LEU A 267 -3.69 -7.68 -3.08
CA LEU A 267 -5.12 -7.85 -3.25
C LEU A 267 -5.56 -7.67 -4.72
N SER A 268 -4.98 -6.69 -5.42
CA SER A 268 -5.19 -6.51 -6.86
C SER A 268 -4.70 -7.73 -7.65
N CYS A 269 -3.56 -8.31 -7.29
CA CYS A 269 -3.04 -9.52 -7.93
C CYS A 269 -4.02 -10.69 -7.79
N TYR A 270 -4.54 -10.93 -6.59
CA TYR A 270 -5.47 -12.04 -6.34
C TYR A 270 -6.84 -11.86 -7.01
N SER A 271 -7.33 -10.64 -7.12
CA SER A 271 -8.65 -10.34 -7.69
C SER A 271 -8.64 -10.29 -9.22
N THR A 272 -7.55 -9.81 -9.83
CA THR A 272 -7.44 -9.71 -11.30
C THR A 272 -6.82 -10.95 -11.94
N GLY A 273 -6.05 -11.73 -11.17
CA GLY A 273 -5.22 -12.81 -11.71
C GLY A 273 -3.95 -12.32 -12.39
N TYR A 274 -3.71 -11.00 -12.49
CA TYR A 274 -2.46 -10.47 -13.00
C TYR A 274 -1.34 -10.68 -11.99
N LEU A 275 -0.24 -11.25 -12.48
CA LEU A 275 0.94 -11.46 -11.68
C LEU A 275 1.57 -10.12 -11.29
N THR A 276 2.06 -10.07 -10.06
CA THR A 276 2.96 -9.04 -9.57
C THR A 276 4.30 -9.68 -9.20
N GLY A 277 5.34 -8.86 -9.08
CA GLY A 277 6.67 -9.33 -8.68
C GLY A 277 6.76 -9.75 -7.22
N ALA A 278 7.89 -10.40 -6.88
CA ALA A 278 8.24 -10.78 -5.52
C ALA A 278 8.16 -9.61 -4.52
N MET A 279 7.69 -9.87 -3.29
CA MET A 279 7.81 -8.94 -2.17
C MET A 279 8.33 -9.70 -0.95
N PRO A 280 9.20 -9.10 -0.13
CA PRO A 280 9.66 -7.70 -0.20
C PRO A 280 10.91 -7.45 -1.07
N VAL A 281 11.47 -8.48 -1.68
CA VAL A 281 12.62 -8.37 -2.58
C VAL A 281 12.24 -8.92 -3.94
N ARG A 282 12.41 -8.11 -5.00
CA ARG A 282 12.11 -8.46 -6.39
C ARG A 282 13.35 -8.29 -7.25
N ARG A 283 13.87 -9.40 -7.78
CA ARG A 283 14.92 -9.35 -8.80
C ARG A 283 14.34 -8.99 -10.17
N ILE A 284 14.90 -7.97 -10.81
CA ILE A 284 14.68 -7.65 -12.23
C ILE A 284 16.04 -7.51 -12.90
N GLY A 285 16.38 -8.42 -13.80
CA GLY A 285 17.73 -8.50 -14.38
C GLY A 285 18.78 -8.65 -13.27
N ASN A 286 19.70 -7.69 -13.16
CA ASN A 286 20.75 -7.68 -12.14
C ASN A 286 20.44 -6.78 -10.93
N ILE A 287 19.26 -6.16 -10.87
CA ILE A 287 18.89 -5.21 -9.82
C ILE A 287 17.82 -5.81 -8.92
N ASP A 288 18.03 -5.74 -7.60
CA ASP A 288 16.99 -6.05 -6.61
C ASP A 288 16.19 -4.81 -6.24
N TYR A 289 14.88 -4.87 -6.44
CA TYR A 289 13.94 -3.91 -5.87
C TYR A 289 13.57 -4.35 -4.46
N ILE A 290 13.78 -3.48 -3.48
CA ILE A 290 13.46 -3.73 -2.08
C ILE A 290 12.35 -2.79 -1.61
N TYR A 291 11.48 -3.30 -0.73
CA TYR A 291 10.38 -2.54 -0.13
C TYR A 291 10.56 -2.46 1.40
N PRO A 292 11.41 -1.55 1.92
CA PRO A 292 11.78 -1.52 3.32
C PRO A 292 10.61 -1.35 4.29
N LEU A 293 9.55 -0.67 3.86
CA LEU A 293 8.41 -0.29 4.70
C LEU A 293 7.18 -1.18 4.49
N TRP A 294 7.31 -2.32 3.82
CA TRP A 294 6.17 -3.17 3.43
C TRP A 294 5.36 -3.79 4.58
N LEU A 295 5.88 -3.75 5.81
CA LEU A 295 5.21 -4.21 7.05
C LEU A 295 4.86 -3.07 8.02
N PHE A 296 4.92 -1.82 7.54
CA PHE A 296 4.69 -0.64 8.36
C PHE A 296 3.46 0.11 7.83
N PRO A 297 2.35 0.12 8.60
CA PRO A 297 1.20 0.95 8.30
C PRO A 297 1.60 2.41 8.13
N LYS A 298 0.99 3.10 7.17
CA LYS A 298 1.19 4.53 6.93
C LYS A 298 0.90 5.35 8.18
N LYS A 299 -0.08 4.93 8.98
CA LYS A 299 -0.40 5.56 10.28
C LYS A 299 0.77 5.49 11.25
N GLU A 300 1.45 4.35 11.35
CA GLU A 300 2.61 4.17 12.23
C GLU A 300 3.78 5.04 11.78
N LEU A 301 4.05 5.10 10.46
CA LEU A 301 5.09 5.94 9.88
C LEU A 301 4.82 7.43 10.09
N ASN A 302 3.57 7.87 9.97
CA ASN A 302 3.18 9.26 10.25
C ASN A 302 3.40 9.63 11.72
N LEU A 303 2.95 8.78 12.65
CA LEU A 303 3.12 9.00 14.09
C LEU A 303 4.60 9.00 14.49
N TYR A 304 5.40 8.12 13.88
CA TYR A 304 6.84 8.11 14.05
C TYR A 304 7.48 9.43 13.64
N LEU A 305 7.10 9.97 12.48
CA LEU A 305 7.61 11.26 12.04
C LEU A 305 7.15 12.41 12.93
N TYR A 306 5.90 12.42 13.38
CA TYR A 306 5.43 13.44 14.33
C TYR A 306 6.24 13.45 15.62
N SER A 307 6.62 12.27 16.13
CA SER A 307 7.47 12.13 17.32
C SER A 307 8.93 12.52 17.05
N GLU A 308 9.52 12.00 15.99
CA GLU A 308 10.98 12.00 15.83
C GLU A 308 11.52 13.10 14.91
N ALA A 309 10.69 13.62 14.03
CA ALA A 309 11.14 14.33 12.85
C ALA A 309 10.06 15.26 12.24
N GLU A 310 9.15 15.81 13.06
CA GLU A 310 8.01 16.61 12.55
C GLU A 310 8.48 17.79 11.69
N HIS A 311 9.52 18.48 12.17
CA HIS A 311 10.21 19.59 11.48
C HIS A 311 10.83 19.18 10.14
N LEU A 312 11.01 17.88 9.92
CA LEU A 312 11.49 17.30 8.67
C LEU A 312 10.32 16.83 7.80
N THR A 313 9.08 17.27 8.00
CA THR A 313 8.00 16.93 7.08
C THR A 313 7.44 18.20 6.45
N LYS A 314 7.52 18.31 5.12
CA LYS A 314 7.05 19.49 4.37
C LYS A 314 6.05 19.12 3.27
N GLN A 315 5.48 17.91 3.33
CA GLN A 315 4.54 17.44 2.30
C GLN A 315 3.23 18.23 2.33
N GLY A 316 2.94 18.93 1.23
CA GLY A 316 1.68 19.62 0.99
C GLY A 316 0.53 18.68 0.59
N PRO A 317 -0.67 19.22 0.31
CA PRO A 317 -1.80 18.43 -0.16
C PRO A 317 -1.48 17.71 -1.48
N PRO A 318 -2.14 16.57 -1.77
CA PRO A 318 -1.99 15.91 -3.06
C PRO A 318 -2.45 16.84 -4.18
N SER A 319 -1.70 16.83 -5.27
CA SER A 319 -1.96 17.62 -6.47
C SER A 319 -2.99 16.98 -7.41
N ARG A 320 -3.26 17.67 -8.53
CA ARG A 320 -4.04 17.14 -9.66
C ARG A 320 -3.42 15.91 -10.35
N PHE A 321 -2.09 15.71 -10.29
CA PHE A 321 -1.44 14.52 -10.89
C PHE A 321 -1.42 13.31 -9.96
N ASN A 322 -1.89 13.47 -8.71
CA ASN A 322 -2.03 12.39 -7.72
C ASN A 322 -3.42 11.75 -7.69
N VAL A 323 -4.30 12.12 -8.62
CA VAL A 323 -5.64 11.51 -8.76
C VAL A 323 -5.50 10.23 -9.59
N GLY A 324 -5.94 9.11 -9.03
CA GLY A 324 -5.87 7.81 -9.69
C GLY A 324 -7.24 7.26 -10.10
N PRO A 325 -7.27 6.10 -10.76
CA PRO A 325 -8.53 5.45 -11.12
C PRO A 325 -9.27 4.99 -9.85
N ALA A 326 -10.61 4.96 -9.91
CA ALA A 326 -11.47 4.50 -8.82
C ALA A 326 -11.08 3.09 -8.31
N LEU A 327 -10.59 2.22 -9.20
CA LEU A 327 -10.11 0.89 -8.86
C LEU A 327 -8.92 0.92 -7.88
N ARG A 328 -8.01 1.89 -8.02
CA ARG A 328 -6.92 2.08 -7.05
C ARG A 328 -7.49 2.41 -5.68
N HIS A 329 -8.37 3.40 -5.62
CA HIS A 329 -9.02 3.82 -4.36
C HIS A 329 -9.79 2.67 -3.70
N PHE A 330 -10.44 1.82 -4.50
CA PHE A 330 -11.10 0.62 -4.00
C PHE A 330 -10.13 -0.33 -3.27
N TYR A 331 -8.95 -0.63 -3.83
CA TYR A 331 -8.00 -1.52 -3.16
C TYR A 331 -7.40 -0.92 -1.88
N TYR A 332 -7.13 0.39 -1.84
CA TYR A 332 -6.69 1.04 -0.60
C TYR A 332 -7.78 1.00 0.47
N ALA A 333 -9.03 1.36 0.12
CA ALA A 333 -10.14 1.27 1.05
C ALA A 333 -10.36 -0.17 1.53
N MET A 334 -10.24 -1.15 0.63
CA MET A 334 -10.35 -2.57 0.99
C MET A 334 -9.25 -2.98 1.97
N THR A 335 -8.00 -2.55 1.76
CA THR A 335 -6.91 -2.75 2.72
C THR A 335 -7.24 -2.16 4.09
N ASP A 336 -7.62 -0.88 4.16
CA ASP A 336 -7.93 -0.20 5.42
C ASP A 336 -9.06 -0.91 6.17
N TYR A 337 -10.14 -1.26 5.48
CA TYR A 337 -11.27 -1.98 6.09
C TYR A 337 -10.88 -3.38 6.54
N MET A 338 -10.05 -4.10 5.77
CA MET A 338 -9.59 -5.43 6.16
C MET A 338 -8.74 -5.37 7.43
N GLN A 339 -7.85 -4.39 7.54
CA GLN A 339 -7.01 -4.19 8.72
C GLN A 339 -7.82 -3.72 9.94
N ASP A 340 -8.85 -2.89 9.75
CA ASP A 340 -9.73 -2.46 10.86
C ASP A 340 -10.60 -3.60 11.39
N ILE A 341 -11.22 -4.36 10.47
CA ILE A 341 -12.12 -5.45 10.84
C ILE A 341 -11.31 -6.64 11.37
N TRP A 342 -10.18 -6.97 10.73
CA TRP A 342 -9.30 -8.08 11.08
C TRP A 342 -7.83 -7.62 11.23
N PRO A 343 -7.48 -6.95 12.34
CA PRO A 343 -6.12 -6.48 12.54
C PRO A 343 -5.08 -7.61 12.49
N GLY A 344 -3.98 -7.45 11.76
CA GLY A 344 -2.99 -8.53 11.57
C GLY A 344 -3.28 -9.43 10.37
N ILE A 345 -4.40 -9.26 9.65
CA ILE A 345 -4.75 -10.08 8.49
C ILE A 345 -3.72 -9.96 7.37
N GLU A 346 -3.10 -8.79 7.21
CA GLU A 346 -2.03 -8.50 6.27
C GLU A 346 -0.87 -9.48 6.40
N HIS A 347 -0.50 -9.91 7.62
CA HIS A 347 0.54 -10.91 7.82
C HIS A 347 0.17 -12.27 7.22
N HIS A 348 -1.11 -12.64 7.24
CA HIS A 348 -1.59 -13.87 6.60
C HIS A 348 -1.59 -13.74 5.08
N PHE A 349 -2.00 -12.59 4.56
CA PHE A 349 -1.93 -12.30 3.12
C PHE A 349 -0.48 -12.36 2.62
N TYR A 350 0.45 -11.73 3.33
CA TYR A 350 1.87 -11.76 2.99
C TYR A 350 2.49 -13.14 3.13
N HIS A 351 2.17 -13.90 4.18
CA HIS A 351 2.63 -15.27 4.32
C HIS A 351 2.11 -16.17 3.18
N GLY A 352 0.81 -16.07 2.87
CA GLY A 352 0.21 -16.78 1.74
C GLY A 352 0.85 -16.39 0.42
N PHE A 353 1.03 -15.08 0.21
CA PHE A 353 1.63 -14.51 -0.99
C PHE A 353 3.08 -15.00 -1.19
N ARG A 354 3.94 -14.92 -0.17
CA ARG A 354 5.31 -15.43 -0.23
C ARG A 354 5.37 -16.91 -0.59
N ASN A 355 4.42 -17.71 -0.11
CA ASN A 355 4.37 -19.13 -0.45
C ASN A 355 3.89 -19.38 -1.88
N LEU A 356 2.86 -18.65 -2.33
CA LEU A 356 2.40 -18.72 -3.73
C LEU A 356 3.47 -18.23 -4.71
N GLN A 357 4.24 -17.21 -4.34
CA GLN A 357 5.33 -16.71 -5.16
C GLN A 357 6.38 -17.77 -5.47
N LYS A 358 6.68 -18.70 -4.55
CA LYS A 358 7.58 -19.83 -4.83
C LYS A 358 7.12 -20.70 -6.01
N LEU A 359 5.83 -20.69 -6.35
CA LEU A 359 5.26 -21.52 -7.43
C LEU A 359 5.32 -20.84 -8.81
N TRP A 360 5.41 -19.52 -8.85
CA TRP A 360 5.37 -18.75 -10.10
C TRP A 360 6.55 -17.79 -10.29
N ASN A 361 7.41 -17.60 -9.29
CA ASN A 361 8.52 -16.65 -9.40
C ASN A 361 9.48 -17.02 -10.55
N ASP A 362 9.70 -18.32 -10.77
CA ASP A 362 10.53 -18.81 -11.88
C ASP A 362 9.81 -18.76 -13.24
N LYS A 363 8.49 -18.52 -13.22
CA LYS A 363 7.65 -18.36 -14.42
C LYS A 363 7.47 -16.89 -14.80
N ILE A 364 7.81 -15.97 -13.89
CA ILE A 364 7.82 -14.55 -14.17
C ILE A 364 8.91 -14.29 -15.20
N THR A 365 8.50 -13.84 -16.38
CA THR A 365 9.40 -13.40 -17.42
C THR A 365 9.22 -11.90 -17.65
N PHE A 366 10.30 -11.29 -18.14
CA PHE A 366 10.33 -9.86 -18.42
C PHE A 366 10.60 -9.63 -19.90
N SER A 367 9.95 -8.63 -20.46
CA SER A 367 10.28 -8.06 -21.77
C SER A 367 10.74 -6.60 -21.60
N GLU A 368 11.32 -6.02 -22.63
CA GLU A 368 11.72 -4.61 -22.63
C GLU A 368 10.89 -3.85 -23.66
N CYS A 369 10.39 -2.68 -23.26
CA CYS A 369 9.74 -1.73 -24.14
C CYS A 369 10.72 -1.28 -25.23
N LYS A 370 10.34 -1.40 -26.50
CA LYS A 370 11.19 -1.01 -27.64
C LYS A 370 11.44 0.50 -27.75
N ASN A 371 10.62 1.32 -27.09
CA ASN A 371 10.82 2.78 -27.03
C ASN A 371 11.74 3.19 -25.86
N CYS A 372 11.31 3.01 -24.62
CA CYS A 372 12.05 3.50 -23.45
C CYS A 372 13.02 2.48 -22.82
N GLY A 373 12.99 1.21 -23.25
CA GLY A 373 13.71 0.12 -22.58
C GLY A 373 13.16 -0.21 -21.19
N GLY A 374 11.94 0.23 -20.86
CA GLY A 374 11.27 -0.11 -19.60
C GLY A 374 11.00 -1.61 -19.48
N THR A 375 11.21 -2.16 -18.30
CA THR A 375 10.97 -3.58 -18.02
C THR A 375 9.47 -3.85 -17.86
N LEU A 376 8.96 -4.79 -18.65
CA LEU A 376 7.58 -5.23 -18.68
C LEU A 376 7.46 -6.60 -18.03
N LEU A 377 6.52 -6.74 -17.10
CA LEU A 377 6.20 -8.03 -16.51
C LEU A 377 5.22 -8.77 -17.42
N ASN A 378 5.66 -9.87 -18.03
CA ASN A 378 4.81 -10.66 -18.91
C ASN A 378 3.69 -11.35 -18.11
N GLN A 379 2.45 -11.19 -18.57
CA GLN A 379 1.26 -11.80 -17.96
C GLN A 379 0.97 -13.16 -18.59
N ILE A 380 0.51 -14.12 -17.79
CA ILE A 380 0.19 -15.46 -18.28
C ILE A 380 -1.00 -15.37 -19.25
N GLY A 381 -0.83 -15.95 -20.44
CA GLY A 381 -1.89 -15.98 -21.47
C GLY A 381 -1.96 -14.73 -22.35
N TYR A 382 -1.00 -13.81 -22.23
CA TYR A 382 -0.91 -12.61 -23.06
C TYR A 382 0.42 -12.58 -23.81
N GLU A 383 0.40 -12.14 -25.07
CA GLU A 383 1.63 -11.85 -25.80
C GLU A 383 2.26 -10.57 -25.25
N PRO A 384 3.58 -10.55 -24.99
CA PRO A 384 4.26 -9.34 -24.54
C PRO A 384 4.13 -8.21 -25.56
N PRO A 385 3.66 -7.01 -25.17
CA PRO A 385 3.53 -5.90 -26.10
C PRO A 385 4.91 -5.37 -26.49
N GLU A 386 5.01 -4.74 -27.67
CA GLU A 386 6.25 -4.10 -28.13
C GLU A 386 6.59 -2.84 -27.31
N LEU A 387 5.56 -2.10 -26.92
CA LEU A 387 5.65 -0.92 -26.08
C LEU A 387 5.11 -1.21 -24.69
N CYS A 388 5.65 -0.52 -23.68
CA CYS A 388 4.95 -0.47 -22.40
C CYS A 388 3.68 0.36 -22.54
N ASP A 389 2.70 0.06 -21.70
CA ASP A 389 1.43 0.77 -21.62
C ASP A 389 1.61 2.32 -21.60
N VAL A 390 2.68 2.84 -20.97
CA VAL A 390 2.96 4.28 -20.91
C VAL A 390 3.40 4.81 -22.27
N CYS A 391 4.32 4.11 -22.94
CA CYS A 391 4.79 4.52 -24.26
C CYS A 391 3.68 4.35 -25.31
N GLN A 392 2.81 3.35 -25.16
CA GLN A 392 1.63 3.22 -26.00
C GLN A 392 0.71 4.43 -25.85
N LEU A 393 0.41 4.85 -24.61
CA LEU A 393 -0.41 6.03 -24.36
C LEU A 393 0.26 7.31 -24.91
N PHE A 394 1.57 7.46 -24.72
CA PHE A 394 2.32 8.57 -25.31
C PHE A 394 2.28 8.56 -26.85
N GLU A 395 2.24 7.39 -27.48
CA GLU A 395 2.08 7.29 -28.93
C GLU A 395 0.68 7.71 -29.38
N GLU A 396 -0.36 7.29 -28.66
CA GLU A 396 -1.76 7.66 -28.94
C GLU A 396 -1.98 9.18 -28.86
N TYR A 397 -1.30 9.85 -27.93
CA TYR A 397 -1.27 11.32 -27.80
C TYR A 397 -0.22 11.98 -28.71
N GLY A 398 0.47 11.21 -29.56
CA GLY A 398 1.44 11.74 -30.52
C GLY A 398 2.72 12.30 -29.89
N ALA A 399 2.96 12.06 -28.60
CA ALA A 399 4.14 12.49 -27.85
C ALA A 399 5.42 11.73 -28.22
N ILE A 400 5.31 10.56 -28.87
CA ILE A 400 6.42 9.79 -29.47
C ILE A 400 6.14 9.42 -30.94
N ASP A 401 7.14 8.90 -31.66
CA ASP A 401 7.05 8.48 -33.09
C ASP A 401 7.45 7.01 -33.28
N TYR A 402 6.78 6.07 -32.61
CA TYR A 402 7.14 4.66 -32.74
C TYR A 402 6.56 4.02 -34.02
N HIS A 403 5.28 4.23 -34.32
CA HIS A 403 4.55 3.66 -35.47
C HIS A 403 4.17 4.66 -36.56
N LYS A 404 4.57 5.94 -36.48
CA LYS A 404 4.41 6.90 -37.61
C LYS A 404 5.26 6.58 -38.85
N LYS A 405 5.94 5.43 -38.88
CA LYS A 405 6.46 4.78 -40.08
C LYS A 405 5.63 3.53 -40.42
N LYS A 406 4.44 3.75 -40.97
CA LYS A 406 3.77 2.75 -41.83
C LYS A 406 3.44 3.39 -43.16
#